data_AF-A0A109FGF5-F1
#
_entry.id   AF-A0A109FGF5-F1
#
_cell.length_a   1.000
_cell.length_b   1.000
_cell.length_c   1.000
_cell.angle_alpha   90.00
_cell.angle_beta   90.00
_cell.angle_gamma   90.00
#
_symmetry.space_group_name_H-M   'P 1'
#
loop_
_entity.id
_entity.type
_entity.pdbx_description
1 polymer ?
#
loop_
_entity_poly.entity_id
_entity_poly.type
_entity_poly.pdbx_seq_one_letter_code
_entity_poly.pdbx_strand_id
1 'polypeptide(L)'
;MQLVVLKGEKIRKKLEKENTKREAEGEKPLPEKELRERLKAADELEKTIKRDRKNGYEETKMSEERIVAALKKMVERIQVAKLAATDKDEGKEISLGTSKINYIDPRISVVWCKQFDVTLNKVLTETLLEKFTAANHVEAEFEW
;
A
#
# COMPACT_ATOMS: atom_id res chain seq x y z
N MET A 1 -5.11 20.81 10.31
CA MET A 1 -3.76 21.31 10.01
C MET A 1 -2.97 20.36 9.13
N GLN A 2 -2.81 19.08 9.47
CA GLN A 2 -1.98 18.16 8.68
C GLN A 2 -2.40 18.01 7.20
N LEU A 3 -3.70 18.01 6.89
CA LEU A 3 -4.19 17.95 5.51
C LEU A 3 -3.80 19.18 4.66
N VAL A 4 -3.77 20.38 5.26
CA VAL A 4 -3.39 21.63 4.58
C VAL A 4 -1.89 21.61 4.27
N VAL A 5 -1.07 21.21 5.25
CA VAL A 5 0.38 21.05 5.10
C VAL A 5 0.69 20.04 3.98
N LEU A 6 0.08 18.85 4.03
CA LEU A 6 0.26 17.82 3.00
C LEU A 6 -0.16 18.29 1.60
N LYS A 7 -1.23 19.09 1.48
CA LYS A 7 -1.65 19.67 0.20
C LYS A 7 -0.62 20.66 -0.32
N GLY A 8 -0.11 21.55 0.53
CA GLY A 8 0.96 22.50 0.19
C GLY A 8 2.24 21.80 -0.25
N GLU A 9 2.67 20.76 0.46
CA GLU A 9 3.85 19.94 0.09
C GLU A 9 3.65 19.22 -1.25
N LYS A 10 2.46 18.66 -1.50
CA LYS A 10 2.14 18.04 -2.80
C LYS A 10 2.20 19.04 -3.94
N ILE A 11 1.70 20.26 -3.75
CA ILE A 11 1.76 21.34 -4.75
C ILE A 11 3.21 21.68 -5.07
N ARG A 12 4.06 21.85 -4.04
CA ARG A 12 5.50 22.12 -4.19
C ARG A 12 6.21 21.00 -4.95
N LYS A 13 6.05 19.75 -4.50
CA LYS A 13 6.64 18.57 -5.17
C LYS A 13 6.18 18.41 -6.62
N LYS A 14 4.92 18.74 -6.92
CA LYS A 14 4.40 18.66 -8.29
C LYS A 14 5.03 19.73 -9.17
N LEU A 15 5.18 20.95 -8.67
CA LEU A 15 5.83 22.04 -9.39
C LEU A 15 7.33 21.76 -9.61
N GLU A 16 8.02 21.22 -8.60
CA GLU A 16 9.43 20.80 -8.72
C GLU A 16 9.60 19.76 -9.83
N LYS A 17 8.75 18.72 -9.88
CA LYS A 17 8.76 17.71 -10.96
C LYS A 17 8.44 18.29 -12.34
N GLU A 18 7.60 19.31 -12.39
CA GLU A 18 7.23 19.99 -13.63
C GLU A 18 8.39 20.88 -14.13
N ASN A 19 9.08 21.54 -13.22
CA ASN A 19 10.27 22.35 -13.52
C ASN A 19 11.45 21.48 -13.97
N THR A 20 11.72 20.35 -13.32
CA THR A 20 12.79 19.44 -13.76
C THR A 20 12.51 18.86 -15.15
N LYS A 21 11.24 18.61 -15.49
CA LYS A 21 10.85 18.18 -16.83
C LYS A 21 11.03 19.30 -17.87
N ARG A 22 10.62 20.53 -17.55
CA ARG A 22 10.81 21.71 -18.41
C ARG A 22 12.28 22.00 -18.68
N GLU A 23 13.13 21.92 -17.65
CA GLU A 23 14.58 22.09 -17.79
C GLU A 23 15.19 21.02 -18.69
N ALA A 24 14.75 19.76 -18.58
CA ALA A 24 15.19 18.69 -19.48
C ALA A 24 14.76 18.89 -20.94
N GLU A 25 13.65 19.62 -21.17
CA GLU A 25 13.13 20.00 -22.49
C GLU A 25 13.71 21.35 -22.98
N GLY A 26 14.60 21.99 -22.22
CA GLY A 26 15.23 23.28 -22.55
C GLY A 26 14.34 24.50 -22.30
N GLU A 27 13.20 24.33 -21.63
CA GLU A 27 12.31 25.42 -21.22
C GLU A 27 12.71 26.01 -19.87
N LYS A 28 12.33 27.28 -19.64
CA LYS A 28 12.57 27.96 -18.36
C LYS A 28 11.65 27.41 -17.26
N PRO A 29 12.13 27.34 -16.00
CA PRO A 29 11.31 26.95 -14.86
C PRO A 29 10.15 27.92 -14.65
N LEU A 30 9.03 27.41 -14.15
CA LEU A 30 7.84 28.20 -13.89
C LEU A 30 8.12 29.26 -12.80
N PRO A 31 7.59 30.48 -12.95
CA PRO A 31 7.85 31.58 -12.03
C PRO A 31 7.22 31.34 -10.65
N GLU A 32 7.80 31.95 -9.60
CA GLU A 32 7.30 31.85 -8.22
C GLU A 32 5.84 32.31 -8.06
N LYS A 33 5.37 33.18 -8.97
CA LYS A 33 3.97 33.61 -9.04
C LYS A 33 3.01 32.43 -9.23
N GLU A 34 3.37 31.44 -10.05
CA GLU A 34 2.58 30.22 -10.29
C GLU A 34 2.52 29.35 -9.03
N LEU A 35 3.63 29.26 -8.28
CA LEU A 35 3.65 28.56 -7.00
C LEU A 35 2.69 29.22 -5.99
N ARG A 36 2.72 30.55 -5.89
CA ARG A 36 1.82 31.30 -5.00
C ARG A 36 0.37 31.13 -5.39
N GLU A 37 0.05 31.13 -6.67
CA GLU A 37 -1.31 30.89 -7.16
C GLU A 37 -1.80 29.48 -6.79
N ARG A 38 -0.97 28.46 -7.00
CA ARG A 38 -1.31 27.07 -6.64
C ARG A 38 -1.45 26.89 -5.12
N LEU A 39 -0.65 27.61 -4.31
CA LEU A 39 -0.75 27.59 -2.85
C LEU A 39 -2.04 28.22 -2.31
N LYS A 40 -2.69 29.15 -3.04
CA LYS A 40 -4.02 29.65 -2.68
C LYS A 40 -5.03 28.51 -2.50
N ALA A 41 -4.90 27.42 -3.26
CA ALA A 41 -5.76 26.25 -3.12
C ALA A 41 -5.57 25.50 -1.78
N ALA A 42 -4.39 25.62 -1.14
CA ALA A 42 -4.15 25.12 0.22
C ALA A 42 -4.77 26.05 1.26
N ASP A 43 -4.65 27.37 1.07
CA ASP A 43 -5.25 28.38 1.96
C ASP A 43 -6.79 28.33 1.93
N GLU A 44 -7.39 28.14 0.76
CA GLU A 44 -8.85 27.92 0.64
C GLU A 44 -9.31 26.63 1.30
N LEU A 45 -8.49 25.57 1.23
CA LEU A 45 -8.76 24.34 1.97
C LEU A 45 -8.73 24.57 3.48
N GLU A 46 -7.81 25.40 3.96
CA GLU A 46 -7.77 25.75 5.39
C GLU A 46 -9.01 26.53 5.82
N LYS A 47 -9.43 27.51 5.01
CA LYS A 47 -10.64 28.31 5.26
C LYS A 47 -11.91 27.46 5.29
N THR A 48 -12.03 26.51 4.37
CA THR A 48 -13.16 25.56 4.34
C THR A 48 -13.14 24.66 5.55
N ILE A 49 -12.01 24.01 5.88
CA ILE A 49 -11.90 23.18 7.09
C ILE A 49 -12.24 23.95 8.37
N LYS A 50 -11.79 25.21 8.49
CA LYS A 50 -12.11 26.07 9.65
C LYS A 50 -13.61 26.41 9.71
N ARG A 51 -14.24 26.64 8.56
CA ARG A 51 -15.68 26.90 8.45
C ARG A 51 -16.49 25.66 8.82
N ASP A 52 -16.17 24.50 8.24
CA ASP A 52 -16.87 23.24 8.47
C ASP A 52 -16.76 22.80 9.95
N ARG A 53 -15.60 23.02 10.57
CA ARG A 53 -15.41 22.76 12.02
C ARG A 53 -16.24 23.69 12.91
N LYS A 54 -16.49 24.93 12.48
CA LYS A 54 -17.25 25.93 13.24
C LYS A 54 -18.75 25.73 13.09
N ASN A 55 -19.21 25.36 11.89
CA ASN A 55 -20.63 25.27 11.55
C ASN A 55 -21.24 23.89 11.85
N GLY A 56 -20.43 22.91 12.27
CA GLY A 56 -20.86 21.52 12.35
C GLY A 56 -20.74 20.83 10.99
N TYR A 57 -20.61 19.51 11.02
CA TYR A 57 -20.34 18.70 9.83
C TYR A 57 -21.46 18.83 8.80
N GLU A 58 -21.18 19.48 7.67
CA GLU A 58 -22.04 19.41 6.49
C GLU A 58 -21.96 18.00 5.89
N GLU A 59 -23.11 17.46 5.51
CA GLU A 59 -23.28 16.14 4.92
C GLU A 59 -22.29 15.95 3.75
N THR A 60 -21.59 14.82 3.76
CA THR A 60 -20.48 14.58 2.84
C THR A 60 -20.93 14.68 1.38
N LYS A 61 -20.19 15.44 0.56
CA LYS A 61 -20.43 15.55 -0.89
C LYS A 61 -20.14 14.27 -1.69
N MET A 62 -19.74 13.17 -1.03
CA MET A 62 -19.55 11.87 -1.67
C MET A 62 -20.86 11.10 -1.65
N SER A 63 -21.16 10.42 -2.76
CA SER A 63 -22.27 9.48 -2.79
C SER A 63 -22.10 8.38 -1.74
N GLU A 64 -23.22 7.91 -1.20
CA GLU A 64 -23.27 6.83 -0.20
C GLU A 64 -22.50 5.59 -0.68
N GLU A 65 -22.62 5.23 -1.95
CA GLU A 65 -21.89 4.12 -2.58
C GLU A 65 -20.37 4.25 -2.42
N ARG A 66 -19.82 5.46 -2.60
CA ARG A 66 -18.37 5.71 -2.44
C ARG A 66 -17.95 5.61 -0.98
N ILE A 67 -18.81 6.00 -0.05
CA ILE A 67 -18.56 5.87 1.39
C ILE A 67 -18.54 4.39 1.77
N VAL A 68 -19.53 3.62 1.34
CA VAL A 68 -19.62 2.17 1.59
C VAL A 68 -18.41 1.44 0.99
N ALA A 69 -18.03 1.75 -0.25
CA ALA A 69 -16.85 1.17 -0.87
C ALA A 69 -15.55 1.52 -0.12
N ALA A 70 -15.42 2.76 0.35
CA ALA A 70 -14.27 3.19 1.15
C ALA A 70 -14.25 2.47 2.52
N LEU A 71 -15.40 2.33 3.17
CA LEU A 71 -15.54 1.60 4.44
C LEU A 71 -15.14 0.14 4.27
N LYS A 72 -15.67 -0.55 3.25
CA LYS A 72 -15.32 -1.95 2.95
C LYS A 72 -13.81 -2.12 2.79
N LYS A 73 -13.18 -1.26 2.00
CA LYS A 73 -11.72 -1.25 1.82
C LYS A 73 -10.96 -1.00 3.12
N MET A 74 -11.45 -0.12 4.00
CA MET A 74 -10.81 0.12 5.29
C MET A 74 -10.96 -1.09 6.23
N VAL A 75 -12.12 -1.75 6.24
CA VAL A 75 -12.35 -2.97 7.02
C VAL A 75 -11.39 -4.08 6.57
N GLU A 76 -11.27 -4.32 5.27
CA GLU A 76 -10.32 -5.31 4.71
C GLU A 76 -8.87 -5.00 5.15
N ARG A 77 -8.45 -3.74 5.08
CA ARG A 77 -7.11 -3.31 5.53
C ARG A 77 -6.89 -3.54 7.02
N ILE A 78 -7.92 -3.29 7.85
CA ILE A 78 -7.85 -3.52 9.29
C ILE A 78 -7.73 -5.01 9.58
N GLN A 79 -8.47 -5.86 8.88
CA GLN A 79 -8.40 -7.31 9.04
C GLN A 79 -7.00 -7.84 8.70
N VAL A 80 -6.43 -7.41 7.57
CA VAL A 80 -5.06 -7.78 7.18
C VAL A 80 -4.04 -7.29 8.22
N ALA A 81 -4.18 -6.07 8.72
CA ALA A 81 -3.26 -5.52 9.72
C ALA A 81 -3.34 -6.26 11.07
N LYS A 82 -4.55 -6.68 11.49
CA LYS A 82 -4.75 -7.48 12.69
C LYS A 82 -4.08 -8.85 12.55
N LEU A 83 -4.31 -9.53 11.43
CA LEU A 83 -3.70 -10.83 11.16
C LEU A 83 -2.16 -10.73 11.21
N ALA A 84 -1.58 -9.75 10.51
CA ALA A 84 -0.13 -9.55 10.52
C ALA A 84 0.44 -9.20 11.91
N ALA A 85 -0.32 -8.50 12.75
CA ALA A 85 0.08 -8.22 14.12
C ALA A 85 0.08 -9.48 14.99
N THR A 86 -0.96 -10.32 14.85
CA THR A 86 -1.05 -11.62 15.52
C THR A 86 0.09 -12.54 15.10
N ASP A 87 0.32 -12.71 13.78
CA ASP A 87 1.40 -13.56 13.25
C ASP A 87 2.78 -13.15 13.79
N LYS A 88 3.01 -11.83 13.94
CA LYS A 88 4.26 -11.30 14.47
C LYS A 88 4.42 -11.56 15.97
N ASP A 89 3.33 -11.50 16.72
CA ASP A 89 3.35 -11.73 18.17
C ASP A 89 3.55 -13.21 18.49
N GLU A 90 2.80 -14.09 17.81
CA GLU A 90 2.93 -15.55 17.93
C GLU A 90 4.30 -16.04 17.42
N GLY A 91 4.82 -15.44 16.35
CA GLY A 91 6.13 -15.76 15.78
C GLY A 91 7.32 -15.18 16.53
N LYS A 92 7.13 -14.47 17.65
CA LYS A 92 8.20 -13.73 18.34
C LYS A 92 9.30 -14.62 18.91
N GLU A 93 8.95 -15.83 19.35
CA GLU A 93 9.87 -16.77 19.99
C GLU A 93 10.32 -17.92 19.06
N ILE A 94 9.77 -17.98 17.84
CA ILE A 94 9.93 -19.13 16.95
C ILE A 94 10.58 -18.69 15.63
N SER A 95 11.74 -19.27 15.31
CA SER A 95 12.37 -19.10 14.00
C SER A 95 11.86 -20.13 13.00
N LEU A 96 10.93 -19.72 12.14
CA LEU A 96 10.32 -20.58 11.11
C LEU A 96 11.26 -20.89 9.93
N GLY A 97 12.40 -20.21 9.81
CA GLY A 97 13.32 -20.40 8.69
C GLY A 97 13.92 -21.80 8.66
N THR A 98 14.41 -22.28 9.81
CA THR A 98 15.11 -23.57 9.88
C THR A 98 14.20 -24.75 9.55
N SER A 99 12.97 -24.75 10.05
CA SER A 99 11.96 -25.79 9.78
C SER A 99 11.60 -25.84 8.30
N LYS A 100 11.32 -24.68 7.69
CA LYS A 100 10.98 -24.56 6.26
C LYS A 100 12.09 -25.03 5.33
N ILE A 101 13.36 -24.86 5.70
CA ILE A 101 14.50 -25.17 4.82
C ILE A 101 14.91 -26.64 4.91
N ASN A 102 14.82 -27.24 6.09
CA ASN A 102 15.48 -28.51 6.38
C ASN A 102 14.54 -29.66 6.78
N TYR A 103 13.33 -29.35 7.26
CA TYR A 103 12.50 -30.34 7.94
C TYR A 103 11.10 -30.51 7.33
N ILE A 104 10.66 -29.57 6.49
CA ILE A 104 9.38 -29.63 5.77
C ILE A 104 9.67 -30.01 4.33
N ASP A 105 8.97 -31.03 3.81
CA ASP A 105 9.05 -31.37 2.39
C ASP A 105 8.46 -30.23 1.56
N PRO A 106 9.24 -29.59 0.67
CA PRO A 106 8.78 -28.45 -0.11
C PRO A 106 7.57 -28.77 -0.99
N ARG A 107 7.38 -30.04 -1.39
CA ARG A 107 6.24 -30.48 -2.20
C ARG A 107 4.91 -30.28 -1.49
N ILE A 108 4.88 -30.46 -0.17
CA ILE A 108 3.68 -30.20 0.66
C ILE A 108 3.27 -28.73 0.52
N SER A 109 4.24 -27.81 0.60
CA SER A 109 3.97 -26.38 0.42
C SER A 109 3.54 -26.04 -1.01
N VAL A 110 4.11 -26.70 -2.02
CA VAL A 110 3.73 -26.49 -3.44
C VAL A 110 2.30 -26.95 -3.70
N VAL A 111 1.94 -28.15 -3.25
CA VAL A 111 0.59 -28.71 -3.38
C VAL A 111 -0.42 -27.80 -2.71
N TRP A 112 -0.16 -27.39 -1.46
CA TRP A 112 -1.04 -26.47 -0.75
C TRP A 112 -1.22 -25.14 -1.50
N CYS A 113 -0.13 -24.58 -2.06
CA CYS A 113 -0.21 -23.37 -2.87
C CYS A 113 -1.08 -23.55 -4.11
N LYS A 114 -0.97 -24.70 -4.80
CA LYS A 114 -1.79 -25.02 -5.98
C LYS A 114 -3.26 -25.24 -5.62
N GLN A 115 -3.54 -25.94 -4.53
CA GLN A 115 -4.90 -26.25 -4.08
C GLN A 115 -5.69 -24.99 -3.67
N PHE A 116 -5.03 -24.01 -3.05
CA PHE A 116 -5.67 -22.78 -2.56
C PHE A 116 -5.42 -21.54 -3.43
N ASP A 117 -4.87 -21.71 -4.63
CA ASP A 117 -4.49 -20.63 -5.54
C ASP A 117 -3.63 -19.54 -4.87
N VAL A 118 -2.66 -19.97 -4.04
CA VAL A 118 -1.72 -19.10 -3.36
C VAL A 118 -0.43 -18.99 -4.16
N THR A 119 0.03 -17.76 -4.39
CA THR A 119 1.31 -17.52 -5.06
C THR A 119 2.48 -18.12 -4.27
N LEU A 120 3.23 -19.03 -4.86
CA LEU A 120 4.39 -19.71 -4.26
C LEU A 120 5.40 -18.75 -3.60
N ASN A 121 5.71 -17.64 -4.27
CA ASN A 121 6.64 -16.61 -3.76
C ASN A 121 6.20 -15.97 -2.43
N LYS A 122 4.94 -16.13 -2.02
CA LYS A 122 4.45 -15.66 -0.71
C LYS A 122 4.76 -16.64 0.42
N VAL A 123 5.01 -17.91 0.10
CA VAL A 123 5.22 -19.00 1.08
C VAL A 123 6.69 -19.38 1.17
N LEU A 124 7.35 -19.51 0.01
CA LEU A 124 8.76 -19.81 -0.15
C LEU A 124 9.45 -18.61 -0.84
N THR A 125 10.63 -18.23 -0.36
CA THR A 125 11.43 -17.18 -1.01
C THR A 125 11.97 -17.66 -2.35
N GLU A 126 12.34 -16.72 -3.23
CA GLU A 126 12.91 -17.04 -4.56
C GLU A 126 14.11 -17.99 -4.47
N THR A 127 15.04 -17.74 -3.56
CA THR A 127 16.19 -18.62 -3.29
C THR A 127 15.78 -20.04 -2.89
N LEU A 128 14.67 -20.21 -2.16
CA LEU A 128 14.18 -21.54 -1.77
C LEU A 128 13.51 -22.26 -2.94
N LEU A 129 12.83 -21.53 -3.81
CA LEU A 129 12.26 -22.12 -5.02
C LEU A 129 13.34 -22.59 -6.00
N GLU A 130 14.44 -21.86 -6.13
CA GLU A 130 15.62 -22.27 -6.90
C GLU A 130 16.27 -23.54 -6.30
N LYS A 131 16.33 -23.63 -4.97
CA LYS A 131 16.82 -24.83 -4.28
C LYS A 131 15.90 -26.03 -4.49
N PHE A 132 14.59 -25.82 -4.55
CA PHE A 132 13.56 -26.86 -4.63
C PHE A 132 12.92 -27.01 -6.02
N THR A 133 13.70 -26.82 -7.09
CA THR A 133 13.23 -26.89 -8.49
C THR A 133 12.47 -28.17 -8.84
N ALA A 134 12.86 -29.31 -8.26
CA ALA A 134 12.16 -30.58 -8.45
C ALA A 134 10.73 -30.58 -7.87
N ALA A 135 10.50 -29.86 -6.77
CA ALA A 135 9.20 -29.79 -6.12
C ALA A 135 8.18 -28.91 -6.87
N ASN A 136 8.64 -27.94 -7.68
CA ASN A 136 7.77 -27.03 -8.43
C ASN A 136 6.90 -27.75 -9.48
N HIS A 137 7.34 -28.92 -9.95
CA HIS A 137 6.68 -29.70 -11.00
C HIS A 137 5.67 -30.72 -10.45
N VAL A 138 5.42 -30.74 -9.13
CA VAL A 138 4.52 -31.71 -8.50
C VAL A 138 3.06 -31.30 -8.70
N GLU A 139 2.21 -32.24 -9.11
CA GLU A 139 0.77 -32.03 -9.31
C GLU A 139 0.03 -31.75 -8.01
N ALA A 140 -1.17 -31.18 -8.10
CA ALA A 140 -1.95 -30.71 -6.94
C ALA A 140 -2.52 -31.87 -6.06
N GLU A 141 -2.42 -33.11 -6.54
CA GLU A 141 -2.94 -34.32 -5.91
C GLU A 141 -1.85 -35.14 -5.20
N PHE A 142 -0.64 -34.60 -5.02
CA PHE A 142 0.41 -35.31 -4.30
C PHE A 142 0.08 -35.44 -2.80
N GLU A 143 0.01 -36.68 -2.33
CA GLU A 143 -0.07 -37.05 -0.92
C GLU A 143 1.30 -37.57 -0.45
N TRP A 144 1.69 -37.22 0.78
CA TRP A 144 3.00 -37.50 1.36
C TRP A 144 3.00 -38.77 2.21
#